data_AF-A0A251V8M9-F1
#
_entry.id   AF-A0A251V8M9-F1
#
_cell.length_a   1.000
_cell.length_b   1.000
_cell.length_c   1.000
_cell.angle_alpha   90.00
_cell.angle_beta   90.00
_cell.angle_gamma   90.00
#
_symmetry.space_group_name_H-M   'P 1'
#
loop_
_entity.id
_entity.type
_entity.pdbx_description
1 polymer ?
#
loop_
_entity_poly.entity_id
_entity_poly.type
_entity_poly.pdbx_seq_one_letter_code
_entity_poly.pdbx_strand_id
1 'polypeptide(L)'
;MYFLRRTHIWQWNGNGQATRGLIEGIADYVTLKAGYAPSHWVQPGQGDRWDQGYDVTTRFFDYCNGLRDGFVAELNKKMRDGYNVGFFVDLLGKTVDQLWAKYKAT
;
A
#
# COMPACT_ATOMS: atom_id res chain seq x y z
N MET A 1 10.42 -15.35 9.74
CA MET A 1 9.01 -15.66 10.09
C MET A 1 8.15 -14.54 9.53
N TYR A 2 7.62 -14.71 8.32
CA TYR A 2 6.79 -13.68 7.66
C TYR A 2 5.41 -13.65 8.34
N PHE A 3 5.04 -12.50 8.91
CA PHE A 3 3.81 -12.30 9.67
C PHE A 3 2.59 -12.15 8.75
N LEU A 4 2.33 -13.14 7.89
CA LEU A 4 1.11 -13.20 7.07
C LEU A 4 -0.05 -13.73 7.92
N ARG A 5 -0.52 -12.92 8.89
CA ARG A 5 -1.70 -13.32 9.68
C ARG A 5 -2.48 -12.10 10.17
N ARG A 6 -3.46 -11.67 9.36
CA ARG A 6 -4.86 -11.40 9.78
C ARG A 6 -5.78 -10.69 8.77
N THR A 7 -5.36 -10.36 7.54
CA THR A 7 -6.23 -9.71 6.54
C THR A 7 -6.82 -10.63 5.46
N HIS A 8 -6.66 -11.96 5.57
CA HIS A 8 -7.10 -12.92 4.55
C HIS A 8 -8.63 -13.05 4.36
N ILE A 9 -9.46 -12.38 5.17
CA ILE A 9 -10.92 -12.52 5.08
C ILE A 9 -11.55 -11.51 4.09
N TRP A 10 -10.90 -10.37 3.85
CA TRP A 10 -11.45 -9.29 2.98
C TRP A 10 -10.45 -8.73 1.95
N GLN A 11 -9.26 -9.31 1.86
CA GLN A 11 -8.22 -8.83 0.96
C GLN A 11 -8.30 -9.54 -0.39
N TRP A 12 -8.38 -8.76 -1.46
CA TRP A 12 -8.35 -9.28 -2.82
C TRP A 12 -6.93 -9.32 -3.34
N ASN A 13 -6.55 -10.39 -4.04
CA ASN A 13 -5.20 -10.55 -4.61
C ASN A 13 -5.11 -10.03 -6.07
N GLY A 14 -6.11 -9.28 -6.54
CA GLY A 14 -6.15 -8.78 -7.91
C GLY A 14 -6.18 -9.89 -8.96
N ASN A 15 -6.80 -11.03 -8.67
CA ASN A 15 -6.80 -12.22 -9.54
C ASN A 15 -5.38 -12.70 -9.92
N GLY A 16 -4.41 -12.54 -9.01
CA GLY A 16 -3.00 -12.89 -9.22
C GLY A 16 -2.18 -11.84 -9.98
N GLN A 17 -2.77 -10.71 -10.36
CA GLN A 17 -2.08 -9.61 -11.07
C GLN A 17 -1.43 -8.59 -10.13
N ALA A 18 -1.81 -8.60 -8.84
CA ALA A 18 -1.19 -7.77 -7.83
C ALA A 18 0.22 -8.27 -7.49
N THR A 19 1.18 -7.36 -7.38
CA THR A 19 2.52 -7.72 -6.92
C THR A 19 2.46 -8.16 -5.45
N ARG A 20 3.39 -9.03 -5.04
CA ARG A 20 3.48 -9.50 -3.66
C ARG A 20 3.62 -8.34 -2.67
N GLY A 21 4.42 -7.33 -3.02
CA GLY A 21 4.58 -6.11 -2.22
C GLY A 21 3.29 -5.31 -2.04
N LEU A 22 2.43 -5.24 -3.08
CA LEU A 22 1.11 -4.59 -3.00
C LEU A 22 0.20 -5.31 -1.99
N ILE A 23 0.12 -6.64 -2.09
CA ILE A 23 -0.70 -7.46 -1.19
C ILE A 23 -0.17 -7.34 0.24
N GLU A 24 1.14 -7.51 0.45
CA GLU A 24 1.73 -7.40 1.78
C GLU A 24 1.55 -5.98 2.35
N GLY A 25 1.71 -4.93 1.54
CA GLY A 25 1.50 -3.54 1.95
C GLY A 25 0.06 -3.21 2.39
N ILE A 26 -0.96 -3.76 1.73
CA ILE A 26 -2.37 -3.62 2.18
C ILE A 26 -2.58 -4.34 3.51
N ALA A 27 -2.01 -5.54 3.67
CA ALA A 27 -2.13 -6.32 4.90
C ALA A 27 -1.47 -5.59 6.09
N ASP A 28 -0.27 -5.05 5.85
CA ASP A 28 0.57 -4.42 6.87
C ASP A 28 0.11 -2.98 7.20
N TYR A 29 -0.65 -2.33 6.32
CA TYR A 29 -1.27 -1.04 6.62
C TYR A 29 -2.19 -1.09 7.86
N VAL A 30 -2.95 -2.18 8.04
CA VAL A 30 -3.81 -2.36 9.23
C VAL A 30 -2.96 -2.43 10.49
N THR A 31 -1.83 -3.14 10.43
CA THR A 31 -0.86 -3.25 11.54
C THR A 31 -0.24 -1.90 11.88
N LEU A 32 0.12 -1.09 10.86
CA LEU A 32 0.63 0.26 11.03
C LEU A 32 -0.38 1.17 11.73
N LYS A 33 -1.63 1.21 11.25
CA LYS A 33 -2.68 2.06 11.84
C LYS A 33 -3.08 1.65 13.25
N ALA A 34 -2.91 0.37 13.60
CA ALA A 34 -3.10 -0.13 14.95
C ALA A 34 -1.93 0.20 15.90
N GLY A 35 -0.87 0.89 15.43
CA GLY A 35 0.28 1.29 16.23
C GLY A 35 1.31 0.17 16.47
N TYR A 36 1.22 -0.94 15.74
CA TYR A 36 2.07 -2.13 15.92
C TYR A 36 3.17 -2.23 14.86
N ALA A 37 3.64 -1.10 14.30
CA ALA A 37 4.73 -1.11 13.34
C ALA A 37 6.01 -1.69 13.98
N PRO A 38 6.57 -2.80 13.46
CA PRO A 38 7.83 -3.36 13.92
C PRO A 38 8.98 -2.33 13.86
N SER A 39 9.88 -2.39 14.84
CA SER A 39 11.01 -1.45 14.96
C SER A 39 12.00 -1.52 13.79
N HIS A 40 12.01 -2.61 13.03
CA HIS A 40 12.90 -2.80 11.87
C HIS A 40 12.33 -2.25 10.56
N TRP A 41 11.12 -1.69 10.55
CA TRP A 41 10.55 -1.10 9.35
C TRP A 41 11.31 0.16 8.94
N VAL A 42 11.39 0.37 7.63
CA VAL A 42 11.90 1.62 7.07
C VAL A 42 11.14 2.84 7.59
N GLN A 43 11.86 3.96 7.65
CA GLN A 43 11.29 5.26 7.97
C GLN A 43 10.47 5.81 6.79
N PRO A 44 9.52 6.73 7.02
CA PRO A 44 8.89 7.48 5.95
C PRO A 44 9.94 8.10 5.00
N GLY A 45 9.66 8.10 3.70
CA GLY A 45 10.55 8.60 2.65
C GLY A 45 11.68 7.65 2.25
N GLN A 46 11.90 6.51 2.93
CA GLN A 46 12.95 5.55 2.55
C GLN A 46 12.51 4.57 1.44
N GLY A 47 13.50 3.96 0.79
CA GLY A 47 13.34 3.07 -0.36
C GLY A 47 13.47 3.76 -1.71
N ASP A 48 13.67 2.97 -2.76
CA ASP A 48 13.93 3.41 -4.14
C ASP A 48 12.67 3.35 -5.00
N ARG A 49 11.83 2.32 -4.78
CA ARG A 49 10.57 2.11 -5.50
C ARG A 49 9.43 1.80 -4.55
N TRP A 50 8.25 2.33 -4.86
CA TRP A 50 7.07 2.26 -3.99
C TRP A 50 6.61 0.83 -3.63
N ASP A 51 6.86 -0.16 -4.50
CA ASP A 51 6.50 -1.57 -4.34
C ASP A 51 7.71 -2.50 -4.17
N GLN A 52 8.87 -1.98 -3.75
CA GLN A 52 10.10 -2.80 -3.61
C GLN A 52 10.07 -3.76 -2.42
N GLY A 53 9.18 -3.52 -1.45
CA GLY A 53 9.09 -4.26 -0.21
C GLY A 53 7.84 -3.85 0.56
N TYR A 54 7.37 -4.74 1.43
CA TYR A 54 6.11 -4.55 2.16
C TYR A 54 6.15 -3.31 3.07
N ASP A 55 7.29 -3.06 3.72
CA ASP A 55 7.49 -1.94 4.64
C ASP A 55 7.50 -0.59 3.90
N VAL A 56 8.22 -0.48 2.78
CA VAL A 56 8.20 0.69 1.88
C VAL A 56 6.80 0.94 1.32
N THR A 57 6.14 -0.11 0.85
CA THR A 57 4.77 -0.03 0.29
C THR A 57 3.79 0.45 1.36
N THR A 58 3.90 -0.08 2.58
CA THR A 58 3.02 0.29 3.69
C THR A 58 3.17 1.75 4.07
N ARG A 59 4.41 2.28 4.14
CA ARG A 59 4.66 3.70 4.42
C ARG A 59 4.11 4.62 3.32
N PHE A 60 4.28 4.22 2.07
CA PHE A 60 3.72 4.95 0.94
C PHE A 60 2.18 4.96 0.95
N PHE A 61 1.56 3.85 1.34
CA PHE A 61 0.10 3.75 1.46
C PHE A 61 -0.44 4.59 2.60
N ASP A 62 0.29 4.72 3.70
CA ASP A 62 -0.06 5.65 4.77
C ASP A 62 -0.03 7.10 4.31
N TYR A 63 0.99 7.50 3.55
CA TYR A 63 1.01 8.80 2.87
C TYR A 63 -0.21 8.98 1.94
N CYS A 64 -0.50 7.99 1.09
CA CYS A 64 -1.66 8.05 0.17
C CYS A 64 -2.99 8.18 0.92
N ASN A 65 -3.14 7.49 2.04
CA ASN A 65 -4.32 7.63 2.89
C ASN A 65 -4.38 8.99 3.59
N GLY A 66 -3.24 9.62 3.89
CA GLY A 66 -3.18 11.01 4.35
C GLY A 66 -3.63 12.03 3.30
N LEU A 67 -3.52 11.71 2.00
CA LEU A 67 -4.07 12.53 0.92
C LEU A 67 -5.58 12.32 0.73
N ARG A 68 -6.06 11.10 0.99
CA ARG A 68 -7.48 10.74 0.91
C ARG A 68 -7.80 9.64 1.91
N ASP A 69 -8.60 10.00 2.91
CA ASP A 69 -9.09 9.03 3.88
C ASP A 69 -9.84 7.88 3.19
N GLY A 70 -9.50 6.65 3.58
CA GLY A 70 -10.08 5.44 3.02
C GLY A 70 -9.43 4.96 1.73
N PHE A 71 -8.34 5.59 1.27
CA PHE A 71 -7.60 5.20 0.06
C PHE A 71 -7.31 3.69 0.02
N VAL A 72 -6.73 3.13 1.09
CA VAL A 72 -6.33 1.72 1.13
C VAL A 72 -7.53 0.78 1.06
N ALA A 73 -8.64 1.14 1.73
CA ALA A 73 -9.87 0.37 1.70
C ALA A 73 -10.50 0.35 0.29
N GLU A 74 -10.54 1.50 -0.38
CA GLU A 74 -11.08 1.62 -1.73
C GLU A 74 -10.17 0.96 -2.78
N LEU A 75 -8.85 1.04 -2.60
CA LEU A 75 -7.89 0.31 -3.44
C LEU A 75 -8.11 -1.20 -3.32
N ASN A 76 -8.19 -1.72 -2.09
CA ASN A 76 -8.47 -3.13 -1.85
C ASN A 76 -9.81 -3.55 -2.47
N LYS A 77 -10.86 -2.73 -2.34
CA LYS A 77 -12.17 -3.00 -2.94
C LYS A 77 -12.10 -3.06 -4.47
N LYS A 78 -11.36 -2.14 -5.12
CA LYS A 78 -11.15 -2.13 -6.57
C LYS A 78 -10.38 -3.37 -7.07
N MET A 79 -9.55 -3.96 -6.22
CA MET A 79 -8.76 -5.14 -6.55
C MET A 79 -9.58 -6.44 -6.61
N ARG A 80 -10.90 -6.39 -6.39
CA ARG A 80 -11.77 -7.57 -6.38
C ARG A 80 -11.69 -8.41 -7.66
N ASP A 81 -11.67 -7.74 -8.81
CA ASP A 81 -11.76 -8.41 -10.11
C ASP A 81 -10.44 -8.34 -10.92
N GLY A 82 -9.38 -7.75 -10.34
CA GLY A 82 -8.09 -7.54 -11.01
C GLY A 82 -7.32 -6.37 -10.41
N TYR A 83 -6.02 -6.26 -10.69
CA TYR A 83 -5.23 -5.07 -10.30
C TYR A 83 -4.81 -4.26 -11.52
N ASN A 84 -5.00 -2.94 -11.45
CA ASN A 84 -4.50 -1.99 -12.42
C ASN A 84 -3.82 -0.81 -11.71
N VAL A 85 -2.59 -0.47 -12.11
CA VAL A 85 -1.85 0.67 -11.54
C VAL A 85 -2.57 2.02 -11.77
N GLY A 86 -3.45 2.09 -12.76
CA GLY A 86 -4.36 3.21 -13.01
C GLY A 86 -5.35 3.48 -11.88
N PHE A 87 -5.57 2.55 -10.93
CA PHE A 87 -6.42 2.80 -9.76
C PHE A 87 -5.89 3.96 -8.90
N PHE A 88 -4.60 4.26 -8.92
CA PHE A 88 -4.05 5.45 -8.27
C PHE A 88 -4.58 6.74 -8.91
N VAL A 89 -4.74 6.75 -10.24
CA VAL A 89 -5.35 7.87 -10.97
C VAL A 89 -6.83 7.97 -10.60
N ASP A 90 -7.56 6.86 -10.61
CA ASP A 90 -8.98 6.85 -10.23
C ASP A 90 -9.23 7.34 -8.80
N LEU A 91 -8.31 7.04 -7.88
CA LEU A 91 -8.51 7.30 -6.45
C LEU A 91 -7.92 8.63 -5.99
N LEU A 92 -6.85 9.12 -6.61
CA LEU A 92 -6.08 10.29 -6.18
C LEU A 92 -5.79 11.30 -7.31
N GLY A 93 -6.25 11.04 -8.54
CA GLY A 93 -6.08 11.92 -9.70
C GLY A 93 -4.64 12.05 -10.19
N LYS A 94 -3.74 11.15 -9.78
CA LYS A 94 -2.31 11.18 -10.09
C LYS A 94 -1.77 9.78 -10.38
N THR A 95 -0.75 9.69 -11.22
CA THR A 95 -0.06 8.41 -11.43
C THR A 95 0.70 8.00 -10.17
N VAL A 96 0.95 6.70 -10.01
CA VAL A 96 1.74 6.19 -8.88
C VAL A 96 3.12 6.84 -8.82
N ASP A 97 3.75 7.09 -9.98
CA ASP A 97 5.06 7.73 -10.05
C ASP A 97 5.04 9.19 -9.58
N GLN A 98 3.99 9.95 -9.92
CA GLN A 98 3.81 11.32 -9.43
C GLN A 98 3.59 11.35 -7.91
N LEU A 99 2.82 10.40 -7.39
CA LEU A 99 2.57 10.26 -5.96
C LEU A 99 3.86 9.87 -5.21
N TRP A 100 4.62 8.92 -5.76
CA TRP A 100 5.90 8.48 -5.22
C TRP A 100 6.92 9.62 -5.19
N ALA A 101 7.07 10.37 -6.28
CA ALA A 101 7.97 11.52 -6.33
C ALA A 101 7.62 12.58 -5.28
N LYS A 102 6.32 12.83 -5.04
CA LYS A 102 5.87 13.75 -3.98
C LYS A 102 6.16 13.22 -2.58
N TYR A 103 5.88 11.94 -2.34
CA TYR A 103 6.20 11.30 -1.08
C TYR A 103 7.69 11.37 -0.74
N LYS A 104 8.57 11.18 -1.73
CA LYS A 104 10.02 11.30 -1.58
C LYS A 104 10.52 12.72 -1.34
N ALA A 105 9.70 13.73 -1.61
CA ALA A 105 10.00 15.14 -1.37
C ALA A 105 9.41 15.67 -0.05
N THR A 106 8.77 14.80 0.75
CA THR A 106 8.22 15.11 2.08
C THR A 106 9.25 14.78 3.14
#